data_AF-A0A182S6E5-F1
#
_entry.id   AF-A0A182S6E5-F1
#
_cell.length_a   1.000
_cell.length_b   1.000
_cell.length_c   1.000
_cell.angle_alpha   90.00
_cell.angle_beta   90.00
_cell.angle_gamma   90.00
#
_symmetry.space_group_name_H-M   'P 1'
#
loop_
_entity.id
_entity.type
_entity.pdbx_description
1 polymer ?
#
loop_
_entity_poly.entity_id
_entity_poly.type
_entity_poly.pdbx_seq_one_letter_code
_entity_poly.pdbx_strand_id
1 'polypeptide(L)'
;AGTRYKRRGVDEHGNCANYVETEQVLSLRQHQISFTQVRGSVPVYWSQPGYKYRPPPRLDRDETETQQAFEKHFDGELSIYQSICIINLVEQSGKEKIIGDAYANHVLKYNSERLIYVTFDFHEYCRGMRFENVSSLIESLAPEAGAMGFHWRDNNGPICNQKGVFRVNCMDCLDRTNVVQTAIGKAVLESQLVKLGLAMPYSQLPDALKAPFMVLWANNGDVISRQYAGTNALKGDYTRTGERKISGIMKDGMNSANR
;
A
#
# COMPACT_ATOMS: atom_id res chain seq x y z
N ALA A 1 3.61 16.01 -7.05
CA ALA A 1 3.63 14.93 -8.05
C ALA A 1 4.74 15.20 -9.07
N GLY A 2 5.46 14.17 -9.53
CA GLY A 2 6.58 14.29 -10.47
C GLY A 2 6.88 12.93 -11.14
N THR A 3 7.53 12.94 -12.30
CA THR A 3 7.79 11.74 -13.11
C THR A 3 8.60 10.67 -12.34
N ARG A 4 8.23 9.39 -12.56
CA ARG A 4 8.71 8.13 -11.94
C ARG A 4 10.21 8.01 -11.61
N TYR A 5 11.08 8.79 -12.27
CA TYR A 5 12.53 8.73 -12.11
C TYR A 5 13.17 9.96 -11.44
N LYS A 6 12.41 11.04 -11.19
CA LYS A 6 12.97 12.32 -10.70
C LYS A 6 12.69 12.63 -9.23
N ARG A 7 11.72 11.98 -8.57
CA ARG A 7 11.43 12.18 -7.15
C ARG A 7 11.14 10.85 -6.46
N ARG A 8 12.09 10.39 -5.65
CA ARG A 8 12.03 9.18 -4.82
C ARG A 8 12.56 9.55 -3.44
N GLY A 9 12.19 8.76 -2.44
CA GLY A 9 12.65 9.02 -1.08
C GLY A 9 11.89 10.13 -0.37
N VAL A 10 12.54 10.64 0.67
CA VAL A 10 12.10 11.74 1.53
C VAL A 10 12.82 13.05 1.15
N ASP A 11 12.18 14.19 1.43
CA ASP A 11 12.83 15.51 1.40
C ASP A 11 13.28 15.98 2.80
N GLU A 12 13.91 17.16 2.87
CA GLU A 12 14.44 17.75 4.11
C GLU A 12 13.39 18.11 5.17
N HIS A 13 12.14 18.21 4.72
CA HIS A 13 10.98 18.47 5.56
C HIS A 13 10.27 17.19 6.01
N GLY A 14 10.77 16.00 5.63
CA GLY A 14 10.14 14.74 5.96
C GLY A 14 8.99 14.36 5.00
N ASN A 15 8.82 15.04 3.86
CA ASN A 15 7.77 14.66 2.91
C ASN A 15 8.26 13.55 2.00
N CYS A 16 7.52 12.44 1.98
CA CYS A 16 7.80 11.36 1.03
C CYS A 16 7.28 11.70 -0.36
N ALA A 17 8.08 11.41 -1.38
CA ALA A 17 7.59 11.38 -2.74
C ALA A 17 6.45 10.36 -2.86
N ASN A 18 5.54 10.60 -3.80
CA ASN A 18 4.53 9.62 -4.19
C ASN A 18 3.62 9.18 -3.03
N TYR A 19 3.36 10.08 -2.09
CA TYR A 19 2.46 9.85 -0.97
C TYR A 19 0.99 9.97 -1.40
N VAL A 20 0.19 8.95 -1.10
CA VAL A 20 -1.24 8.90 -1.38
C VAL A 20 -1.98 8.25 -0.23
N GLU A 21 -2.99 8.94 0.27
CA GLU A 21 -4.03 8.39 1.12
C GLU A 21 -5.16 7.80 0.25
N THR A 22 -5.68 6.64 0.64
CA THR A 22 -6.82 5.98 -0.01
C THR A 22 -7.84 5.61 1.06
N GLU A 23 -9.01 6.24 0.99
CA GLU A 23 -10.12 5.99 1.90
C GLU A 23 -11.22 5.19 1.18
N GLN A 24 -11.59 4.05 1.77
CA GLN A 24 -12.73 3.24 1.33
C GLN A 24 -13.93 3.57 2.21
N VAL A 25 -15.03 4.02 1.60
CA VAL A 25 -16.25 4.43 2.32
C VAL A 25 -17.40 3.48 1.99
N LEU A 26 -18.10 3.01 3.01
CA LEU A 26 -19.35 2.26 2.95
C LEU A 26 -20.46 3.09 3.60
N SER A 27 -21.55 3.30 2.86
CA SER A 27 -22.75 3.98 3.38
C SER A 27 -23.93 3.02 3.36
N LEU A 28 -24.58 2.84 4.51
CA LEU A 28 -25.76 2.02 4.67
C LEU A 28 -26.80 2.74 5.53
N ARG A 29 -27.85 3.26 4.89
CA ARG A 29 -28.89 4.07 5.55
C ARG A 29 -28.24 5.23 6.33
N GLN A 30 -28.42 5.28 7.65
CA GLN A 30 -27.83 6.27 8.57
C GLN A 30 -26.38 5.98 8.97
N HIS A 31 -25.82 4.82 8.62
CA HIS A 31 -24.44 4.45 8.97
C HIS A 31 -23.47 4.83 7.86
N GLN A 32 -22.36 5.48 8.24
CA GLN A 32 -21.21 5.72 7.39
C GLN A 32 -19.99 5.10 8.05
N ILE A 33 -19.28 4.28 7.30
CA ILE A 33 -18.08 3.58 7.74
C ILE A 33 -16.97 3.88 6.75
N SER A 34 -15.79 4.23 7.24
CA SER A 34 -14.63 4.42 6.38
C SER A 34 -13.37 3.77 6.93
N PHE A 35 -12.51 3.35 6.01
CA PHE A 35 -11.22 2.78 6.30
C PHE A 35 -10.15 3.39 5.42
N THR A 36 -9.14 3.97 6.06
CA THR A 36 -8.06 4.69 5.40
C THR A 36 -6.79 3.86 5.37
N GLN A 37 -6.09 3.88 4.23
CA GLN A 37 -4.76 3.30 4.04
C GLN A 37 -3.86 4.35 3.40
N VAL A 38 -2.56 4.29 3.67
CA VAL A 38 -1.58 5.19 3.04
C VAL A 38 -0.52 4.41 2.28
N ARG A 39 0.05 5.04 1.27
CA ARG A 39 1.25 4.57 0.59
C ARG A 39 2.18 5.72 0.30
N GLY A 40 3.46 5.42 0.17
CA GLY A 40 4.47 6.42 -0.16
C GLY A 40 5.78 5.78 -0.59
N SER A 41 6.73 6.61 -1.02
CA SER A 41 8.12 6.15 -1.15
C SER A 41 8.68 5.74 0.20
N VAL A 42 9.75 4.93 0.17
CA VAL A 42 10.52 4.61 1.38
C VAL A 42 11.13 5.92 1.91
N PRO A 43 10.94 6.26 3.21
CA PRO A 43 11.31 7.55 3.79
C PRO A 43 12.83 7.68 4.06
N VAL A 44 13.64 7.40 3.05
CA VAL A 44 15.11 7.57 3.09
C VAL A 44 15.54 8.44 1.91
N TYR A 45 16.74 9.02 1.93
CA TYR A 45 17.25 9.75 0.77
C TYR A 45 17.81 8.77 -0.25
N TRP A 46 17.11 8.57 -1.37
CA TRP A 46 17.55 7.64 -2.40
C TRP A 46 17.11 8.01 -3.80
N SER A 47 17.90 7.56 -4.78
CA SER A 47 17.66 7.77 -6.19
C SER A 47 18.04 6.56 -7.03
N GLN A 48 17.56 6.53 -8.27
CA GLN A 48 18.00 5.61 -9.31
C GLN A 48 18.50 6.43 -10.51
N PRO A 49 19.73 6.97 -10.44
CA PRO A 49 20.28 7.79 -11.50
C PRO A 49 20.78 6.92 -12.65
N GLY A 50 20.50 7.33 -13.87
CA GLY A 50 21.06 6.71 -15.08
C GLY A 50 20.05 6.62 -16.22
N TYR A 51 20.59 6.47 -17.43
CA TYR A 51 19.82 6.31 -18.66
C TYR A 51 19.46 4.85 -18.97
N LYS A 52 19.98 3.90 -18.17
CA LYS A 52 19.68 2.46 -18.33
C LYS A 52 18.27 2.14 -17.82
N TYR A 53 17.61 1.19 -18.46
CA TYR A 53 16.36 0.63 -17.97
C TYR A 53 16.57 0.02 -16.56
N ARG A 54 15.84 0.54 -15.56
CA ARG A 54 15.96 0.25 -14.12
C ARG A 54 17.40 0.37 -13.57
N PRO A 55 17.89 1.62 -13.33
CA PRO A 55 19.18 1.82 -12.69
C PRO A 55 19.17 1.22 -11.28
N PRO A 56 20.32 0.69 -10.79
CA PRO A 56 20.42 0.26 -9.40
C PRO A 56 20.15 1.44 -8.46
N PRO A 57 19.41 1.23 -7.36
CA PRO A 57 19.24 2.28 -6.37
C PRO A 57 20.53 2.56 -5.63
N ARG A 58 20.63 3.79 -5.14
CA ARG A 58 21.66 4.20 -4.19
C ARG A 58 21.04 5.11 -3.13
N LEU A 59 21.67 5.13 -1.96
CA LEU A 59 21.41 6.14 -0.94
C LEU A 59 22.15 7.42 -1.35
N ASP A 60 21.49 8.56 -1.21
CA ASP A 60 22.03 9.85 -1.65
C ASP A 60 22.66 10.67 -0.52
N ARG A 61 22.30 10.36 0.74
CA ARG A 61 22.79 11.06 1.95
C ARG A 61 23.25 10.08 3.01
N ASP A 62 23.99 10.57 4.00
CA ASP A 62 24.46 9.74 5.10
C ASP A 62 23.34 9.33 6.06
N GLU A 63 23.68 8.41 6.96
CA GLU A 63 22.73 7.81 7.88
C GLU A 63 22.19 8.82 8.92
N THR A 64 22.99 9.77 9.38
CA THR A 64 22.57 10.74 10.39
C THR A 64 21.56 11.70 9.80
N GLU A 65 21.87 12.22 8.61
CA GLU A 65 20.97 13.12 7.89
C GLU A 65 19.67 12.43 7.48
N THR A 66 19.76 11.17 7.04
CA THR A 66 18.58 10.36 6.71
C THR A 66 17.71 10.11 7.94
N GLN A 67 18.32 9.81 9.09
CA GLN A 67 17.59 9.60 10.34
C GLN A 67 16.79 10.84 10.77
N GLN A 68 17.35 12.04 10.63
CA GLN A 68 16.64 13.29 10.95
C GLN A 68 15.40 13.50 10.06
N ALA A 69 15.51 13.22 8.76
CA ALA A 69 14.36 13.32 7.86
C ALA A 69 13.31 12.22 8.12
N PHE A 70 13.79 11.02 8.48
CA PHE A 70 12.95 9.88 8.87
C PHE A 70 12.13 10.18 10.12
N GLU A 71 12.75 10.74 11.15
CA GLU A 71 12.08 11.18 12.38
C GLU A 71 10.99 12.21 12.08
N LYS A 72 11.32 13.29 11.36
CA LYS A 72 10.33 14.29 10.94
C LYS A 72 9.16 13.67 10.20
N HIS A 73 9.44 12.71 9.32
CA HIS A 73 8.42 12.02 8.55
C HIS A 73 7.46 11.23 9.45
N PHE A 74 7.98 10.37 10.32
CA PHE A 74 7.14 9.52 11.17
C PHE A 74 6.52 10.25 12.35
N ASP A 75 7.14 11.30 12.87
CA ASP A 75 6.51 12.19 13.85
C ASP A 75 5.27 12.87 13.24
N GLY A 76 5.39 13.33 12.00
CA GLY A 76 4.27 13.87 11.22
C GLY A 76 3.16 12.83 11.03
N GLU A 77 3.49 11.64 10.52
CA GLU A 77 2.51 10.57 10.30
C GLU A 77 1.83 10.12 11.60
N LEU A 78 2.58 9.96 12.70
CA LEU A 78 2.05 9.54 13.99
C LEU A 78 1.20 10.62 14.66
N SER A 79 1.42 11.90 14.33
CA SER A 79 0.53 12.98 14.78
C SER A 79 -0.87 12.89 14.15
N ILE A 80 -0.97 12.30 12.95
CA ILE A 80 -2.23 12.16 12.20
C ILE A 80 -2.90 10.82 12.55
N TYR A 81 -2.20 9.70 12.39
CA TYR A 81 -2.82 8.37 12.37
C TYR A 81 -2.76 7.60 13.68
N GLN A 82 -2.14 8.15 14.73
CA GLN A 82 -1.95 7.52 16.04
C GLN A 82 -1.05 6.27 16.06
N SER A 83 -1.14 5.35 15.12
CA SER A 83 -0.22 4.21 14.99
C SER A 83 -0.05 3.84 13.52
N ILE A 84 1.07 3.23 13.17
CA ILE A 84 1.38 2.89 11.77
C ILE A 84 1.90 1.48 11.70
N CYS A 85 1.28 0.66 10.84
CA CYS A 85 1.82 -0.62 10.44
C CYS A 85 2.41 -0.50 9.04
N ILE A 86 3.74 -0.47 8.96
CA ILE A 86 4.48 -0.45 7.71
C ILE A 86 4.45 -1.85 7.09
N ILE A 87 4.07 -1.93 5.82
CA ILE A 87 4.18 -3.12 4.98
C ILE A 87 5.15 -2.82 3.86
N ASN A 88 6.38 -3.30 4.00
CA ASN A 88 7.44 -3.09 3.04
C ASN A 88 7.53 -4.24 2.03
N LEU A 89 7.18 -3.95 0.77
CA LEU A 89 7.17 -4.92 -0.33
C LEU A 89 8.47 -4.92 -1.16
N VAL A 90 9.53 -4.28 -0.65
CA VAL A 90 10.86 -4.23 -1.27
C VAL A 90 11.48 -5.63 -1.29
N GLU A 91 12.12 -5.99 -2.41
CA GLU A 91 12.84 -7.26 -2.54
C GLU A 91 13.91 -7.39 -1.45
N GLN A 92 13.92 -8.53 -0.74
CA GLN A 92 14.88 -8.78 0.35
C GLN A 92 16.25 -9.23 -0.19
N SER A 93 16.31 -9.56 -1.48
CA SER A 93 17.52 -9.90 -2.21
C SER A 93 17.68 -9.00 -3.45
N GLY A 94 18.89 -8.99 -4.02
CA GLY A 94 19.16 -8.22 -5.23
C GLY A 94 19.31 -6.71 -5.00
N LYS A 95 18.87 -5.92 -5.98
CA LYS A 95 19.22 -4.49 -6.06
C LYS A 95 18.40 -3.62 -5.12
N GLU A 96 17.16 -4.01 -4.79
CA GLU A 96 16.30 -3.20 -3.89
C GLU A 96 16.73 -3.32 -2.41
N LYS A 97 17.52 -4.35 -2.06
CA LYS A 97 17.94 -4.66 -0.68
C LYS A 97 18.60 -3.48 0.04
N ILE A 98 19.43 -2.70 -0.65
CA ILE A 98 20.08 -1.52 -0.06
C ILE A 98 19.07 -0.52 0.54
N ILE A 99 17.91 -0.36 -0.11
CA ILE A 99 16.85 0.53 0.37
C ILE A 99 16.03 -0.14 1.48
N GLY A 100 15.78 -1.45 1.34
CA GLY A 100 15.09 -2.24 2.37
C GLY A 100 15.85 -2.29 3.71
N ASP A 101 17.17 -2.52 3.65
CA ASP A 101 18.06 -2.53 4.82
C ASP A 101 18.12 -1.16 5.48
N ALA A 102 18.29 -0.10 4.68
CA ALA A 102 18.30 1.27 5.20
C ALA A 102 16.99 1.60 5.93
N TYR A 103 15.85 1.25 5.34
CA TYR A 103 14.55 1.47 5.96
C TYR A 103 14.43 0.73 7.30
N ALA A 104 14.75 -0.57 7.31
CA ALA A 104 14.71 -1.37 8.53
C ALA A 104 15.61 -0.79 9.63
N ASN A 105 16.83 -0.37 9.27
CA ASN A 105 17.76 0.24 10.23
C ASN A 105 17.21 1.54 10.84
N HIS A 106 16.61 2.41 10.01
CA HIS A 106 16.01 3.67 10.51
C HIS A 106 14.77 3.42 11.37
N VAL A 107 13.94 2.42 11.04
CA VAL A 107 12.82 1.99 11.91
C VAL A 107 13.34 1.53 13.28
N LEU A 108 14.38 0.69 13.29
CA LEU A 108 14.98 0.19 14.53
C LEU A 108 15.59 1.31 15.37
N LYS A 109 16.21 2.31 14.73
CA LYS A 109 16.76 3.50 15.42
C LYS A 109 15.68 4.42 15.97
N TYR A 110 14.58 4.59 15.23
CA TYR A 110 13.44 5.38 15.69
C TYR A 110 12.74 4.74 16.90
N ASN A 111 12.72 3.40 16.97
CA ASN A 111 12.34 2.60 18.14
C ASN A 111 11.03 3.05 18.81
N SER A 112 9.98 3.24 18.02
CA SER A 112 8.66 3.65 18.51
C SER A 112 7.72 2.46 18.63
N GLU A 113 7.09 2.29 19.80
CA GLU A 113 6.07 1.27 20.06
C GLU A 113 4.80 1.47 19.20
N ARG A 114 4.63 2.66 18.63
CA ARG A 114 3.49 3.01 17.75
C ARG A 114 3.75 2.66 16.28
N LEU A 115 4.91 2.07 15.99
CA LEU A 115 5.35 1.71 14.65
C LEU A 115 5.62 0.20 14.57
N ILE A 116 4.88 -0.49 13.70
CA ILE A 116 5.09 -1.91 13.39
C ILE A 116 5.72 -1.98 12.00
N TYR A 117 6.70 -2.84 11.81
CA TYR A 117 7.37 -3.03 10.52
C TYR A 117 7.33 -4.48 10.07
N VAL A 118 6.64 -4.70 8.95
CA VAL A 118 6.47 -6.00 8.32
C VAL A 118 7.15 -5.98 6.96
N THR A 119 8.03 -6.94 6.70
CA THR A 119 8.60 -7.18 5.37
C THR A 119 7.87 -8.33 4.69
N PHE A 120 7.61 -8.17 3.40
CA PHE A 120 6.98 -9.22 2.60
C PHE A 120 7.60 -9.25 1.20
N ASP A 121 8.38 -10.28 0.89
CA ASP A 121 9.03 -10.42 -0.41
C ASP A 121 8.01 -10.83 -1.49
N PHE A 122 7.33 -9.85 -2.06
CA PHE A 122 6.32 -10.09 -3.07
C PHE A 122 6.82 -10.90 -4.28
N HIS A 123 8.11 -10.82 -4.65
CA HIS A 123 8.64 -11.56 -5.80
C HIS A 123 8.86 -13.03 -5.50
N GLU A 124 9.32 -13.36 -4.30
CA GLU A 124 9.44 -14.75 -3.85
C GLU A 124 8.05 -15.38 -3.69
N TYR A 125 7.14 -14.67 -3.01
CA TYR A 125 5.81 -15.18 -2.70
C TYR A 125 4.85 -15.21 -3.92
N CYS A 126 4.99 -14.33 -4.91
CA CYS A 126 4.13 -14.35 -6.10
C CYS A 126 4.74 -15.03 -7.34
N ARG A 127 5.87 -15.76 -7.19
CA ARG A 127 6.40 -16.61 -8.27
C ARG A 127 5.33 -17.60 -8.73
N GLY A 128 4.92 -17.48 -10.00
CA GLY A 128 3.88 -18.33 -10.60
C GLY A 128 2.43 -17.89 -10.31
N MET A 129 2.19 -16.62 -9.94
CA MET A 129 0.84 -16.07 -9.74
C MET A 129 0.01 -16.77 -8.64
N ARG A 130 0.67 -17.25 -7.57
CA ARG A 130 -0.01 -17.91 -6.44
C ARG A 130 -0.51 -16.87 -5.43
N PHE A 131 -1.79 -16.54 -5.54
CA PHE A 131 -2.47 -15.53 -4.72
C PHE A 131 -2.76 -15.97 -3.29
N GLU A 132 -2.63 -17.27 -2.99
CA GLU A 132 -2.70 -17.86 -1.65
C GLU A 132 -1.78 -17.13 -0.65
N ASN A 133 -0.63 -16.64 -1.11
CA ASN A 133 0.33 -15.96 -0.24
C ASN A 133 -0.06 -14.53 0.16
N VAL A 134 -0.95 -13.87 -0.60
CA VAL A 134 -1.55 -12.60 -0.15
C VAL A 134 -2.52 -12.89 0.99
N SER A 135 -3.28 -14.00 0.94
CA SER A 135 -4.15 -14.40 2.04
C SER A 135 -3.36 -14.63 3.32
N SER A 136 -2.21 -15.31 3.26
CA SER A 136 -1.34 -15.50 4.44
C SER A 136 -0.83 -14.18 5.03
N LEU A 137 -0.48 -13.20 4.18
CA LEU A 137 -0.14 -11.85 4.65
C LEU A 137 -1.32 -11.17 5.34
N ILE A 138 -2.53 -11.28 4.77
CA ILE A 138 -3.73 -10.70 5.39
C ILE A 138 -4.05 -11.36 6.73
N GLU A 139 -3.91 -12.68 6.83
CA GLU A 139 -4.10 -13.41 8.09
C GLU A 139 -3.09 -12.96 9.14
N SER A 140 -1.81 -12.77 8.77
CA SER A 140 -0.79 -12.28 9.69
C SER A 140 -1.02 -10.84 10.16
N LEU A 141 -1.70 -10.01 9.35
CA LEU A 141 -2.03 -8.61 9.65
C LEU A 141 -3.38 -8.44 10.35
N ALA A 142 -4.15 -9.52 10.55
CA ALA A 142 -5.47 -9.47 11.13
C ALA A 142 -5.50 -8.89 12.57
N PRO A 143 -4.53 -9.20 13.47
CA PRO A 143 -4.47 -8.57 14.79
C PRO A 143 -4.31 -7.05 14.71
N GLU A 144 -3.41 -6.57 13.84
CA GLU A 144 -3.13 -5.15 13.64
C GLU A 144 -4.34 -4.45 13.02
N ALA A 145 -5.00 -5.07 12.03
CA ALA A 145 -6.23 -4.55 11.44
C ALA A 145 -7.36 -4.43 12.47
N GLY A 146 -7.47 -5.41 13.38
CA GLY A 146 -8.44 -5.40 14.48
C GLY A 146 -8.18 -4.27 15.48
N ALA A 147 -6.92 -4.08 15.88
CA ALA A 147 -6.51 -3.01 16.80
C ALA A 147 -6.67 -1.62 16.17
N MET A 148 -6.36 -1.49 14.88
CA MET A 148 -6.51 -0.28 14.08
C MET A 148 -7.98 0.13 13.94
N GLY A 149 -8.86 -0.85 13.72
CA GLY A 149 -10.28 -0.62 13.52
C GLY A 149 -10.57 0.21 12.27
N PHE A 150 -11.72 0.88 12.27
CA PHE A 150 -12.17 1.76 11.20
C PHE A 150 -13.04 2.87 11.79
N HIS A 151 -13.24 3.94 11.03
CA HIS A 151 -14.17 4.99 11.43
C HIS A 151 -15.60 4.51 11.16
N TRP A 152 -16.49 4.68 12.14
CA TRP A 152 -17.92 4.40 12.00
C TRP A 152 -18.68 5.50 12.71
N ARG A 153 -19.63 6.10 12.00
CA ARG A 153 -20.58 7.07 12.55
C ARG A 153 -22.01 6.77 12.12
N ASP A 154 -22.94 7.31 12.87
CA ASP A 154 -24.34 7.42 12.49
C ASP A 154 -24.87 8.86 12.68
N ASN A 155 -26.19 9.02 12.66
CA ASN A 155 -26.85 10.31 12.87
C ASN A 155 -26.62 10.90 14.29
N ASN A 156 -26.27 10.05 15.27
CA ASN A 156 -26.01 10.46 16.65
C ASN A 156 -24.54 10.82 16.87
N GLY A 157 -23.65 10.56 15.90
CA GLY A 157 -22.24 10.91 15.95
C GLY A 157 -21.29 9.74 15.68
N PRO A 158 -20.00 9.88 16.01
CA PRO A 158 -19.02 8.81 15.83
C PRO A 158 -19.25 7.69 16.85
N ILE A 159 -19.39 6.47 16.36
CA ILE A 159 -19.46 5.22 17.14
C ILE A 159 -18.03 4.76 17.48
N CYS A 160 -17.14 4.77 16.49
CA CYS A 160 -15.71 4.52 16.70
C CYS A 160 -14.86 5.25 15.66
N ASN A 161 -13.57 5.42 15.96
CA ASN A 161 -12.59 6.01 15.07
C ASN A 161 -11.49 4.99 14.77
N GLN A 162 -10.93 5.08 13.57
CA GLN A 162 -9.70 4.37 13.21
C GLN A 162 -8.52 4.92 14.04
N LYS A 163 -7.70 4.03 14.60
CA LYS A 163 -6.60 4.34 15.54
C LYS A 163 -5.20 4.09 14.98
N GLY A 164 -5.12 3.80 13.70
CA GLY A 164 -3.87 3.47 13.03
C GLY A 164 -4.02 3.50 11.53
N VAL A 165 -2.94 3.31 10.79
CA VAL A 165 -3.00 3.15 9.33
C VAL A 165 -2.02 2.08 8.86
N PHE A 166 -2.40 1.34 7.82
CA PHE A 166 -1.43 0.56 7.05
C PHE A 166 -0.71 1.48 6.08
N ARG A 167 0.62 1.50 6.18
CA ARG A 167 1.49 2.20 5.24
C ARG A 167 2.15 1.18 4.32
N VAL A 168 1.71 1.11 3.07
CA VAL A 168 2.25 0.16 2.10
C VAL A 168 3.34 0.83 1.26
N ASN A 169 4.56 0.31 1.33
CA ASN A 169 5.69 0.80 0.56
C ASN A 169 6.11 -0.20 -0.51
N CYS A 170 6.53 0.32 -1.66
CA CYS A 170 7.17 -0.46 -2.72
C CYS A 170 8.16 0.43 -3.46
N MET A 171 9.24 -0.17 -3.96
CA MET A 171 10.24 0.57 -4.71
C MET A 171 9.71 1.07 -6.06
N ASP A 172 9.11 0.19 -6.88
CA ASP A 172 8.88 0.46 -8.31
C ASP A 172 7.47 0.21 -8.84
N CYS A 173 6.60 -0.46 -8.08
CA CYS A 173 5.37 -1.00 -8.62
C CYS A 173 4.15 -0.56 -7.79
N LEU A 174 3.47 0.48 -8.28
CA LEU A 174 2.10 0.80 -7.91
C LEU A 174 1.20 -0.44 -7.89
N ASP A 175 1.40 -1.35 -8.86
CA ASP A 175 0.67 -2.61 -8.94
C ASP A 175 0.80 -3.49 -7.69
N ARG A 176 2.01 -3.60 -7.10
CA ARG A 176 2.24 -4.41 -5.88
C ARG A 176 1.49 -3.78 -4.69
N THR A 177 1.63 -2.46 -4.53
CA THR A 177 0.94 -1.73 -3.46
C THR A 177 -0.57 -1.79 -3.60
N ASN A 178 -1.10 -1.66 -4.83
CA ASN A 178 -2.55 -1.69 -5.07
C ASN A 178 -3.13 -3.06 -4.75
N VAL A 179 -2.44 -4.15 -5.10
CA VAL A 179 -2.87 -5.52 -4.77
C VAL A 179 -2.97 -5.71 -3.26
N VAL A 180 -1.94 -5.32 -2.51
CA VAL A 180 -1.94 -5.45 -1.04
C VAL A 180 -3.01 -4.56 -0.41
N GLN A 181 -3.12 -3.29 -0.82
CA GLN A 181 -4.14 -2.38 -0.29
C GLN A 181 -5.58 -2.86 -0.61
N THR A 182 -5.78 -3.47 -1.79
CA THR A 182 -7.07 -4.08 -2.17
C THR A 182 -7.39 -5.26 -1.25
N ALA A 183 -6.42 -6.12 -0.97
CA ALA A 183 -6.62 -7.29 -0.10
C ALA A 183 -6.94 -6.89 1.34
N ILE A 184 -6.23 -5.89 1.88
CA ILE A 184 -6.53 -5.31 3.20
C ILE A 184 -7.93 -4.68 3.19
N GLY A 185 -8.25 -3.87 2.19
CA GLY A 185 -9.56 -3.22 2.06
C GLY A 185 -10.71 -4.22 1.98
N LYS A 186 -10.49 -5.38 1.34
CA LYS A 186 -11.46 -6.47 1.26
C LYS A 186 -11.67 -7.11 2.63
N ALA A 187 -10.60 -7.45 3.35
CA ALA A 187 -10.69 -8.06 4.68
C ALA A 187 -11.40 -7.12 5.67
N VAL A 188 -11.09 -5.82 5.61
CA VAL A 188 -11.79 -4.81 6.43
C VAL A 188 -13.26 -4.68 6.02
N LEU A 189 -13.58 -4.68 4.72
CA LEU A 189 -14.98 -4.68 4.27
C LEU A 189 -15.76 -5.88 4.79
N GLU A 190 -15.18 -7.07 4.73
CA GLU A 190 -15.79 -8.29 5.29
C GLU A 190 -16.07 -8.12 6.79
N SER A 191 -15.13 -7.55 7.55
CA SER A 191 -15.34 -7.20 8.97
C SER A 191 -16.46 -6.17 9.18
N GLN A 192 -16.52 -5.12 8.35
CA GLN A 192 -17.55 -4.08 8.40
C GLN A 192 -18.95 -4.67 8.16
N LEU A 193 -19.09 -5.57 7.18
CA LEU A 193 -20.36 -6.24 6.89
C LEU A 193 -20.82 -7.13 8.03
N VAL A 194 -19.90 -7.84 8.69
CA VAL A 194 -20.20 -8.63 9.89
C VAL A 194 -20.69 -7.72 11.03
N LYS A 195 -20.02 -6.59 11.29
CA LYS A 195 -20.46 -5.64 12.33
C LYS A 195 -21.80 -4.98 12.03
N LEU A 196 -22.15 -4.81 10.75
CA LEU A 196 -23.45 -4.31 10.32
C LEU A 196 -24.56 -5.38 10.34
N GLY A 197 -24.24 -6.63 10.67
CA GLY A 197 -25.19 -7.75 10.62
C GLY A 197 -25.61 -8.15 9.21
N LEU A 198 -24.81 -7.79 8.19
CA LEU A 198 -25.06 -8.11 6.78
C LEU A 198 -24.37 -9.41 6.32
N ALA A 199 -23.44 -9.94 7.11
CA ALA A 199 -22.67 -11.13 6.81
C ALA A 199 -22.36 -11.93 8.08
N MET A 200 -22.16 -13.24 7.94
CA MET A 200 -21.72 -14.09 9.03
C MET A 200 -20.20 -14.00 9.21
N PRO A 201 -19.65 -14.19 10.42
CA PRO A 201 -18.20 -14.31 10.61
C PRO A 201 -17.61 -15.36 9.67
N TYR A 202 -16.42 -15.09 9.14
CA TYR A 202 -15.69 -15.97 8.20
C TYR A 202 -16.41 -16.26 6.87
N SER A 203 -17.49 -15.53 6.54
CA SER A 203 -18.10 -15.63 5.21
C SER A 203 -17.32 -14.78 4.20
N GLN A 204 -17.24 -15.28 2.97
CA GLN A 204 -16.65 -14.53 1.88
C GLN A 204 -17.58 -13.40 1.45
N LEU A 205 -16.98 -12.32 0.93
CA LEU A 205 -17.72 -11.22 0.32
C LEU A 205 -18.69 -11.75 -0.76
N PRO A 206 -20.00 -11.43 -0.69
CA PRO A 206 -20.96 -11.86 -1.71
C PRO A 206 -20.55 -11.40 -3.10
N ASP A 207 -20.77 -12.22 -4.13
CA ASP A 207 -20.34 -11.91 -5.50
C ASP A 207 -20.89 -10.56 -6.01
N ALA A 208 -22.11 -10.22 -5.60
CA ALA A 208 -22.76 -8.94 -5.92
C ALA A 208 -21.99 -7.72 -5.39
N LEU A 209 -21.21 -7.85 -4.30
CA LEU A 209 -20.34 -6.81 -3.76
C LEU A 209 -18.90 -6.98 -4.25
N LYS A 210 -18.44 -8.22 -4.41
CA LYS A 210 -17.08 -8.56 -4.82
C LYS A 210 -16.73 -7.98 -6.19
N ALA A 211 -17.58 -8.16 -7.20
CA ALA A 211 -17.29 -7.65 -8.54
C ALA A 211 -17.19 -6.11 -8.59
N PRO A 212 -18.16 -5.33 -8.05
CA PRO A 212 -18.02 -3.87 -7.97
C PRO A 212 -16.81 -3.40 -7.16
N PHE A 213 -16.52 -4.07 -6.04
CA PHE A 213 -15.34 -3.78 -5.21
C PHE A 213 -14.04 -3.92 -6.01
N MET A 214 -13.91 -5.03 -6.73
CA MET A 214 -12.76 -5.32 -7.58
C MET A 214 -12.61 -4.29 -8.70
N VAL A 215 -13.72 -3.88 -9.34
CA VAL A 215 -13.71 -2.80 -10.34
C VAL A 215 -13.28 -1.46 -9.73
N LEU A 216 -13.77 -1.11 -8.53
CA LEU A 216 -13.44 0.13 -7.85
C LEU A 216 -11.93 0.21 -7.55
N TRP A 217 -11.35 -0.85 -6.99
CA TRP A 217 -9.92 -0.92 -6.70
C TRP A 217 -9.04 -0.98 -7.96
N ALA A 218 -9.54 -1.56 -9.06
CA ALA A 218 -8.84 -1.55 -10.34
C ALA A 218 -8.77 -0.13 -10.90
N ASN A 219 -9.89 0.60 -10.86
CA ASN A 219 -9.95 1.99 -11.31
C ASN A 219 -9.11 2.91 -10.42
N ASN A 220 -9.10 2.69 -9.10
CA ASN A 220 -8.20 3.39 -8.18
C ASN A 220 -6.73 3.19 -8.61
N GLY A 221 -6.31 1.94 -8.81
CA GLY A 221 -4.96 1.63 -9.30
C GLY A 221 -4.61 2.33 -10.61
N ASP A 222 -5.54 2.32 -11.58
CA ASP A 222 -5.37 3.00 -12.87
C ASP A 222 -5.18 4.51 -12.73
N VAL A 223 -6.02 5.16 -11.92
CA VAL A 223 -5.97 6.62 -11.70
C VAL A 223 -4.65 7.02 -11.08
N ILE A 224 -4.21 6.32 -10.02
CA ILE A 224 -2.93 6.64 -9.40
C ILE A 224 -1.78 6.32 -10.36
N SER A 225 -1.84 5.23 -11.12
CA SER A 225 -0.81 4.93 -12.11
C SER A 225 -0.66 6.02 -13.16
N ARG A 226 -1.78 6.58 -13.65
CA ARG A 226 -1.73 7.71 -14.59
C ARG A 226 -1.04 8.92 -13.97
N GLN A 227 -1.33 9.22 -12.71
CA GLN A 227 -0.73 10.36 -12.01
C GLN A 227 0.80 10.20 -11.84
N TYR A 228 1.30 8.98 -11.69
CA TYR A 228 2.71 8.70 -11.40
C TYR A 228 3.55 8.44 -12.66
N ALA A 229 2.96 7.74 -13.63
CA ALA A 229 3.67 7.18 -14.79
C ALA A 229 3.05 7.59 -16.14
N GLY A 230 1.94 8.34 -16.15
CA GLY A 230 1.24 8.74 -17.37
C GLY A 230 0.47 7.61 -18.07
N THR A 231 0.41 6.40 -17.48
CA THR A 231 -0.26 5.22 -18.06
C THR A 231 -1.15 4.52 -17.04
N ASN A 232 -2.12 3.73 -17.50
CA ASN A 232 -2.88 2.81 -16.64
C ASN A 232 -1.97 1.83 -15.87
N ALA A 233 -2.50 1.21 -14.83
CA ALA A 233 -1.80 0.20 -14.04
C ALA A 233 -1.62 -1.08 -14.88
N LEU A 234 -0.43 -1.67 -14.86
CA LEU A 234 -0.12 -2.88 -15.66
C LEU A 234 -0.86 -4.11 -15.11
N LYS A 235 -1.32 -4.07 -13.85
CA LYS A 235 -2.14 -5.14 -13.26
C LYS A 235 -3.62 -4.81 -13.10
N GLY A 236 -4.14 -3.80 -13.81
CA GLY A 236 -5.55 -3.41 -13.72
C GLY A 236 -6.54 -4.55 -14.00
N ASP A 237 -6.16 -5.51 -14.84
CA ASP A 237 -6.98 -6.70 -15.12
C ASP A 237 -7.08 -7.65 -13.91
N TYR A 238 -6.00 -7.82 -13.14
CA TYR A 238 -6.00 -8.70 -11.96
C TYR A 238 -6.95 -8.17 -10.88
N THR A 239 -6.91 -6.86 -10.61
CA THR A 239 -7.84 -6.25 -9.67
C THR A 239 -9.28 -6.29 -10.18
N ARG A 240 -9.53 -6.40 -11.49
CA ARG A 240 -10.88 -6.45 -12.08
C ARG A 240 -11.51 -7.84 -12.07
N THR A 241 -10.73 -8.89 -12.30
CA THR A 241 -11.28 -10.24 -12.53
C THR A 241 -10.78 -11.31 -11.56
N GLY A 242 -9.83 -11.02 -10.67
CA GLY A 242 -9.23 -12.03 -9.78
C GLY A 242 -8.33 -13.06 -10.49
N GLU A 243 -8.38 -13.13 -11.82
CA GLU A 243 -7.50 -13.89 -12.69
C GLU A 243 -6.94 -13.00 -13.80
N ARG A 244 -5.75 -13.31 -14.30
CA ARG A 244 -5.10 -12.58 -15.40
C ARG A 244 -5.57 -13.16 -16.74
N LYS A 245 -6.29 -12.39 -17.56
CA LYS A 245 -6.61 -12.78 -18.95
C LYS A 245 -5.37 -12.67 -19.84
N ILE A 246 -5.15 -13.65 -20.72
CA ILE A 246 -4.00 -13.74 -21.66
C ILE A 246 -3.88 -12.47 -22.53
N SER A 247 -4.99 -11.79 -22.81
CA SER A 247 -5.03 -10.50 -23.51
C SER A 247 -4.32 -9.36 -22.78
N GLY A 248 -4.26 -9.39 -21.44
CA GLY A 248 -3.54 -8.41 -20.62
C GLY A 248 -2.02 -8.55 -20.75
N ILE A 249 -1.51 -9.77 -20.93
CA ILE A 249 -0.08 -10.05 -21.13
C ILE A 249 0.41 -9.47 -22.47
N MET A 250 -0.41 -9.58 -23.53
CA MET A 250 -0.07 -9.01 -24.85
C MET A 250 -0.11 -7.46 -24.84
N LYS A 251 -1.07 -6.86 -24.13
CA LYS A 251 -1.13 -5.40 -23.96
C LYS A 251 0.02 -4.86 -23.11
N ASP A 252 0.41 -5.56 -22.05
CA ASP A 252 1.58 -5.23 -21.24
C ASP A 252 2.88 -5.34 -22.07
N GLY A 253 2.98 -6.35 -22.95
CA GLY A 253 4.10 -6.52 -23.88
C GLY A 253 4.23 -5.39 -24.89
N MET A 254 3.12 -4.95 -25.51
CA MET A 254 3.12 -3.81 -26.44
C MET A 254 3.36 -2.47 -25.74
N ASN A 255 2.78 -2.25 -24.55
CA ASN A 255 3.01 -1.02 -23.77
C ASN A 255 4.40 -0.97 -23.12
N SER A 256 5.06 -2.12 -22.92
CA SER A 256 6.45 -2.18 -22.48
C SER A 256 7.45 -2.03 -23.64
N ALA A 257 7.06 -2.39 -24.86
CA ALA A 257 7.90 -2.27 -26.06
C ALA A 257 7.82 -0.88 -26.72
N ASN A 258 6.74 -0.12 -26.51
CA ASN A 258 6.58 1.27 -27.00
C ASN A 258 7.04 2.34 -25.98
N ARG A 259 7.90 1.97 -25.02
CA ARG A 259 8.46 2.86 -23.99
C ARG A 259 9.97 2.96 -24.07
#